data_AF-I3XUB3-F1
#
_entry.id   AF-I3XUB3-F1
#
_cell.length_a   1.000
_cell.length_b   1.000
_cell.length_c   1.000
_cell.angle_alpha   90.00
_cell.angle_beta   90.00
_cell.angle_gamma   90.00
#
_symmetry.space_group_name_H-M   'P 1'
#
loop_
_entity.id
_entity.type
_entity.pdbx_description
1 polymer ?
#
loop_
_entity_poly.entity_id
_entity_poly.type
_entity_poly.pdbx_seq_one_letter_code
_entity_poly.pdbx_strand_id
1 'polypeptide(L)'
;MKEIVVISGKGGTGKTSITAALASLAKESCVVVDCDVDAADMHLLLQPDFAHKEDFYSGLLAHIDEEACRNCGRCADVCRFDAIRFEKGRYVIDELSCEGCGYCEKVCRPKAISMNERLAGAWFHSSTKYGSDMIHAKLGIGAENSGKLVAKVKKEGKAIALEKNKALMIVDGSPGIGCPVVSSLSGANFVLLVTEPTLSGLHDLKRVYEVVKKFRIKAGCIINKADLNPKVCEEIEAFLREESILHVKNIPYTKAFTQAMVEAKTISEYSDVPLKKLLEESFETIKNTLGV
;
A
#
# COMPACT_ATOMS: atom_id res chain seq x y z
N MET A 1 4.21 3.17 21.06
CA MET A 1 3.89 3.50 19.65
C MET A 1 2.47 3.07 19.33
N LYS A 2 1.66 3.92 18.69
CA LYS A 2 0.36 3.58 18.12
C LYS A 2 0.44 3.58 16.59
N GLU A 3 -0.29 2.68 15.95
CA GLU A 3 -0.30 2.50 14.51
C GLU A 3 -1.65 2.92 13.91
N ILE A 4 -1.60 3.90 12.99
CA ILE A 4 -2.72 4.40 12.19
C ILE A 4 -2.53 3.90 10.76
N VAL A 5 -3.48 3.11 10.26
CA VAL A 5 -3.46 2.65 8.86
C VAL A 5 -4.56 3.36 8.09
N VAL A 6 -4.18 4.11 7.07
CA VAL A 6 -5.11 4.82 6.18
C VAL A 6 -5.36 3.95 4.95
N ILE A 7 -6.62 3.64 4.66
CA ILE A 7 -7.01 2.81 3.49
C ILE A 7 -8.22 3.40 2.78
N SER A 8 -8.43 2.96 1.53
CA SER A 8 -9.60 3.30 0.73
C SER A 8 -10.10 2.11 -0.07
N GLY A 9 -11.38 2.15 -0.44
CA GLY A 9 -12.01 1.12 -1.28
C GLY A 9 -11.50 1.04 -2.71
N LYS A 10 -11.02 2.18 -3.23
CA LYS A 10 -10.51 2.35 -4.59
C LYS A 10 -9.40 3.41 -4.60
N GLY A 11 -8.67 3.49 -5.72
CA GLY A 11 -7.76 4.60 -5.98
C GLY A 11 -8.49 5.93 -6.20
N GLY A 12 -7.83 7.06 -5.94
CA GLY A 12 -8.33 8.40 -6.27
C GLY A 12 -9.26 9.07 -5.24
N THR A 13 -9.51 8.45 -4.08
CA THR A 13 -10.31 9.06 -2.99
C THR A 13 -9.54 10.13 -2.19
N GLY A 14 -8.23 10.28 -2.41
CA GLY A 14 -7.38 11.22 -1.69
C GLY A 14 -6.67 10.63 -0.46
N LYS A 15 -6.67 9.29 -0.33
CA LYS A 15 -5.96 8.53 0.71
C LYS A 15 -4.55 9.05 0.96
N THR A 16 -3.65 8.93 -0.01
CA THR A 16 -2.23 9.31 0.12
C THR A 16 -2.05 10.79 0.47
N SER A 17 -2.85 11.69 -0.08
CA SER A 17 -2.78 13.12 0.25
C SER A 17 -3.16 13.40 1.71
N ILE A 18 -4.20 12.72 2.23
CA ILE A 18 -4.59 12.80 3.64
C ILE A 18 -3.52 12.15 4.52
N THR A 19 -3.00 10.97 4.14
CA THR A 19 -1.93 10.29 4.87
C THR A 19 -0.68 11.17 5.00
N ALA A 20 -0.28 11.82 3.91
CA ALA A 20 0.86 12.73 3.90
C ALA A 20 0.61 14.01 4.71
N ALA A 21 -0.64 14.48 4.77
CA ALA A 21 -1.03 15.59 5.64
C ALA A 21 -0.90 15.23 7.13
N LEU A 22 -1.36 14.05 7.53
CA LEU A 22 -1.22 13.57 8.91
C LEU A 22 0.27 13.38 9.27
N ALA A 23 1.06 12.83 8.34
CA ALA A 23 2.50 12.69 8.52
C ALA A 23 3.21 14.04 8.68
N SER A 24 2.85 15.05 7.88
CA SER A 24 3.46 16.39 7.99
C SER A 24 3.07 17.13 9.27
N LEU A 25 1.86 16.88 9.81
CA LEU A 25 1.44 17.38 11.12
C LEU A 25 2.19 16.68 12.26
N ALA A 26 2.42 15.36 12.13
CA ALA A 26 3.15 14.58 13.12
C ALA A 26 4.67 14.86 13.12
N LYS A 27 5.26 15.23 11.98
CA LYS A 27 6.71 15.48 11.81
C LYS A 27 7.54 14.34 12.40
N GLU A 28 8.64 14.66 13.09
CA GLU A 28 9.57 13.73 13.73
C GLU A 28 8.94 12.78 14.78
N SER A 29 7.71 13.02 15.22
CA SER A 29 7.03 12.15 16.19
C SER A 29 6.52 10.83 15.58
N CYS A 30 6.58 10.70 14.25
CA CYS A 30 6.11 9.51 13.54
C CYS A 30 7.18 8.84 12.67
N VAL A 31 6.92 7.57 12.36
CA VAL A 31 7.46 6.87 11.19
C VAL A 31 6.34 6.75 10.17
N VAL A 32 6.65 7.07 8.92
CA VAL A 32 5.74 6.92 7.79
C VAL A 32 6.04 5.59 7.09
N VAL A 33 4.99 4.85 6.73
CA VAL A 33 5.14 3.63 5.93
C VAL A 33 4.24 3.74 4.70
N ASP A 34 4.84 3.73 3.51
CA ASP A 34 4.11 3.65 2.25
C ASP A 34 3.95 2.19 1.82
N CYS A 35 2.74 1.66 1.97
CA CYS A 35 2.37 0.31 1.58
C CYS A 35 1.71 0.25 0.20
N ASP A 36 1.57 1.38 -0.49
CA ASP A 36 1.04 1.44 -1.85
C ASP A 36 2.16 1.20 -2.86
N VAL A 37 2.76 0.00 -2.81
CA VAL A 37 4.00 -0.33 -3.55
C VAL A 37 3.83 -0.41 -5.07
N ASP A 38 2.60 -0.47 -5.55
CA ASP A 38 2.25 -0.48 -6.98
C ASP A 38 2.30 0.93 -7.59
N ALA A 39 1.85 1.94 -6.82
CA ALA A 39 1.77 3.34 -7.23
C ALA A 39 2.20 4.26 -6.07
N ALA A 40 3.43 4.06 -5.60
CA ALA A 40 3.97 4.77 -4.45
C ALA A 40 4.20 6.25 -4.78
N ASP A 41 3.16 7.09 -4.67
CA ASP A 41 3.23 8.53 -4.96
C ASP A 41 3.67 9.37 -3.76
N MET A 42 3.76 8.76 -2.57
CA MET A 42 4.02 9.49 -1.33
C MET A 42 5.41 10.16 -1.32
N HIS A 43 6.37 9.60 -2.07
CA HIS A 43 7.70 10.20 -2.24
C HIS A 43 7.65 11.59 -2.91
N LEU A 44 6.64 11.89 -3.74
CA LEU A 44 6.46 13.21 -4.35
C LEU A 44 6.14 14.29 -3.30
N LEU A 45 5.41 13.90 -2.24
CA LEU A 45 4.93 14.82 -1.21
C LEU A 45 5.90 14.99 -0.04
N LEU A 46 6.56 13.89 0.36
CA LEU A 46 7.44 13.86 1.53
C LEU A 46 8.92 14.08 1.18
N GLN A 47 9.29 14.02 -0.10
CA GLN A 47 10.65 14.21 -0.61
C GLN A 47 11.70 13.40 0.18
N PRO A 48 11.57 12.05 0.20
CA PRO A 48 12.52 11.18 0.89
C PRO A 48 13.91 11.25 0.24
N ASP A 49 14.96 11.10 1.06
CA ASP A 49 16.37 11.13 0.62
C ASP A 49 16.87 9.82 -0.04
N PHE A 50 16.11 8.72 0.03
CA PHE A 50 16.50 7.39 -0.45
C PHE A 50 17.83 6.90 0.13
N ALA A 51 18.17 7.27 1.38
CA ALA A 51 19.47 7.00 1.98
C ALA A 51 19.87 5.51 2.02
N HIS A 52 18.91 4.61 2.20
CA HIS A 52 19.15 3.17 2.25
C HIS A 52 18.20 2.41 1.31
N LYS A 53 18.75 1.39 0.64
CA LYS A 53 18.02 0.48 -0.25
C LYS A 53 18.43 -0.96 0.04
N GLU A 54 17.45 -1.85 0.08
CA GLU A 54 17.65 -3.29 0.09
C GLU A 54 16.77 -3.96 -0.98
N ASP A 55 17.35 -4.93 -1.68
CA ASP A 55 16.60 -5.75 -2.64
C ASP A 55 15.67 -6.72 -1.91
N PHE A 56 14.49 -6.93 -2.48
CA PHE A 56 13.45 -7.80 -1.94
C PHE A 56 13.19 -8.96 -2.89
N TYR A 57 13.48 -10.17 -2.40
CA TYR A 57 13.26 -11.41 -3.13
C TYR A 57 11.99 -12.10 -2.63
N SER A 58 11.11 -12.49 -3.55
CA SER A 58 9.88 -13.21 -3.23
C SER A 58 9.37 -13.99 -4.43
N GLY A 59 8.96 -15.23 -4.18
CA GLY A 59 8.56 -16.15 -5.23
C GLY A 59 9.78 -16.80 -5.89
N LEU A 60 9.50 -17.64 -6.88
CA LEU A 60 10.53 -18.39 -7.59
C LEU A 60 10.40 -18.15 -9.10
N LEU A 61 11.49 -18.31 -9.82
CA LEU A 61 11.56 -18.27 -11.27
C LEU A 61 12.24 -19.53 -11.76
N ALA A 62 11.66 -20.17 -12.77
CA ALA A 62 12.29 -21.31 -13.40
C ALA A 62 13.47 -20.85 -14.26
N HIS A 63 14.58 -21.57 -14.19
CA HIS A 63 15.77 -21.36 -15.02
C HIS A 63 16.13 -22.68 -15.70
N ILE A 64 16.42 -22.65 -17.01
CA ILE A 64 16.84 -23.82 -17.78
C ILE A 64 18.36 -23.76 -17.98
N ASP A 65 19.08 -24.76 -17.48
CA ASP A 65 20.48 -25.01 -17.81
C ASP A 65 20.55 -25.59 -19.24
N GLU A 66 21.09 -24.78 -20.17
CA GLU A 66 21.19 -25.15 -21.59
C GLU A 66 22.10 -26.37 -21.83
N GLU A 67 23.14 -26.56 -21.01
CA GLU A 67 24.09 -27.67 -21.18
C GLU A 67 23.49 -29.01 -20.73
N ALA A 68 22.69 -28.98 -19.66
CA ALA A 68 22.00 -30.16 -19.16
C ALA A 68 20.70 -30.49 -19.93
N CYS A 69 20.11 -29.50 -20.62
CA CYS A 69 18.82 -29.64 -21.30
C CYS A 69 18.93 -30.54 -22.55
N ARG A 70 18.04 -31.54 -22.63
CA ARG A 70 17.94 -32.44 -23.79
C ARG A 70 16.85 -32.05 -24.79
N ASN A 71 16.31 -30.83 -24.70
CA ASN A 71 15.25 -30.30 -25.57
C ASN A 71 14.03 -31.23 -25.76
N CYS A 72 13.60 -31.93 -24.70
CA CYS A 72 12.52 -32.93 -24.80
C CYS A 72 11.09 -32.37 -24.70
N GLY A 73 10.92 -31.09 -24.39
CA GLY A 73 9.61 -30.41 -24.38
C GLY A 73 8.67 -30.67 -23.21
N ARG A 74 8.90 -31.70 -22.39
CA ARG A 74 7.99 -32.05 -21.28
C ARG A 74 7.71 -30.93 -20.29
N CYS A 75 8.67 -30.04 -20.06
CA CYS A 75 8.47 -28.88 -19.20
C CYS A 75 7.43 -27.91 -19.77
N ALA A 76 7.41 -27.71 -21.10
CA ALA A 76 6.42 -26.90 -21.78
C ALA A 76 5.03 -27.56 -21.73
N ASP A 77 4.94 -28.88 -21.95
CA ASP A 77 3.66 -29.62 -21.93
C ASP A 77 2.91 -29.50 -20.59
N VAL A 78 3.65 -29.39 -19.47
CA VAL A 78 3.05 -29.26 -18.13
C VAL A 78 2.88 -27.82 -17.66
N CYS A 79 3.38 -26.84 -18.42
CA CYS A 79 3.28 -25.44 -18.06
C CYS A 79 1.84 -24.96 -18.28
N ARG A 80 1.13 -24.65 -17.20
CA ARG A 80 -0.26 -24.13 -17.26
C ARG A 80 -0.35 -22.63 -17.59
N PHE A 81 0.80 -21.96 -17.66
CA PHE A 81 0.91 -20.51 -17.83
C PHE A 81 1.59 -20.15 -19.16
N ASP A 82 1.84 -21.14 -20.03
CA ASP A 82 2.51 -20.95 -21.33
C ASP A 82 3.84 -20.18 -21.25
N ALA A 83 4.50 -20.31 -20.10
CA ALA A 83 5.74 -19.60 -19.77
C ALA A 83 6.99 -20.27 -20.34
N ILE A 84 6.88 -21.41 -21.02
CA ILE A 84 8.03 -22.13 -21.60
C ILE A 84 7.82 -22.25 -23.10
N ARG A 85 8.63 -21.54 -23.88
CA ARG A 85 8.48 -21.44 -25.34
C ARG A 85 9.67 -22.09 -26.04
N PHE A 86 9.43 -22.62 -27.24
CA PHE A 86 10.49 -23.15 -28.08
C PHE A 86 10.91 -22.09 -29.09
N GLU A 87 12.12 -21.54 -28.91
CA GLU A 87 12.63 -20.44 -29.72
C GLU A 87 14.09 -20.73 -30.11
N LYS A 88 14.44 -20.46 -31.38
CA LYS A 88 15.82 -20.63 -31.90
C LYS A 88 16.43 -22.02 -31.59
N GLY A 89 15.61 -23.07 -31.60
CA GLY A 89 16.06 -24.45 -31.38
C GLY A 89 16.20 -24.88 -29.91
N ARG A 90 15.78 -24.05 -28.95
CA ARG A 90 15.85 -24.35 -27.51
C ARG A 90 14.59 -23.92 -26.78
N TYR A 91 14.35 -24.50 -25.61
CA TYR A 91 13.29 -24.05 -24.71
C TYR A 91 13.79 -22.88 -23.86
N VAL A 92 13.00 -21.82 -23.78
CA VAL A 92 13.25 -20.61 -23.01
C VAL A 92 12.09 -20.32 -22.05
N ILE A 93 12.40 -19.73 -20.90
CA ILE A 93 11.38 -19.31 -19.94
C ILE A 93 11.03 -17.85 -20.24
N ASP A 94 9.75 -17.57 -20.45
CA ASP A 94 9.17 -16.22 -20.39
C ASP A 94 8.98 -15.86 -18.92
N GLU A 95 9.86 -15.02 -18.39
CA GLU A 95 9.88 -14.67 -16.97
C GLU A 95 8.60 -13.96 -16.50
N LEU A 96 7.94 -13.21 -17.39
CA LEU A 96 6.73 -12.47 -17.06
C LEU A 96 5.52 -13.39 -16.92
N SER A 97 5.50 -14.48 -17.70
CA SER A 97 4.42 -15.48 -17.65
C SER A 97 4.68 -16.57 -16.60
N CYS A 98 5.87 -16.63 -16.02
CA CYS A 98 6.27 -17.69 -15.10
C CYS A 98 5.77 -17.43 -13.67
N GLU A 99 4.81 -18.25 -13.22
CA GLU A 99 4.29 -18.22 -11.84
C GLU A 99 5.21 -18.88 -10.80
N GLY A 100 6.34 -19.47 -11.21
CA GLY A 100 7.27 -20.08 -10.26
C GLY A 100 6.75 -21.36 -9.57
N CYS A 101 5.75 -22.04 -10.14
CA CYS A 101 5.05 -23.16 -9.50
C CYS A 101 5.89 -24.46 -9.34
N GLY A 102 7.01 -24.58 -10.05
CA GLY A 102 7.97 -25.68 -9.91
C GLY A 102 7.58 -27.01 -10.58
N TYR A 103 6.48 -27.09 -11.33
CA TYR A 103 6.11 -28.34 -12.03
C TYR A 103 7.14 -28.72 -13.11
N CYS A 104 7.68 -27.73 -13.85
CA CYS A 104 8.69 -27.94 -14.88
C CYS A 104 9.98 -28.57 -14.33
N GLU A 105 10.44 -28.12 -13.16
CA GLU A 105 11.57 -28.71 -12.43
C GLU A 105 11.29 -30.19 -12.10
N LYS A 106 10.12 -30.49 -11.53
CA LYS A 106 9.75 -31.85 -11.10
C LYS A 106 9.70 -32.86 -12.25
N VAL A 107 9.29 -32.44 -13.45
CA VAL A 107 9.20 -33.35 -14.62
C VAL A 107 10.51 -33.47 -15.39
N CYS A 108 11.49 -32.60 -15.11
CA CYS A 108 12.77 -32.57 -15.81
C CYS A 108 13.69 -33.71 -15.34
N ARG A 109 13.63 -34.85 -16.04
CA ARG A 109 14.51 -36.01 -15.77
C ARG A 109 16.01 -35.69 -15.75
N PRO A 110 16.59 -34.90 -16.69
CA PRO A 110 18.00 -34.55 -16.62
C PRO A 110 18.32 -33.52 -15.53
N LYS A 111 17.33 -33.02 -14.79
CA LYS A 111 17.47 -31.97 -13.76
C LYS A 111 18.08 -30.66 -14.31
N ALA A 112 17.80 -30.37 -15.57
CA ALA A 112 18.23 -29.15 -16.25
C ALA A 112 17.40 -27.91 -15.89
N ILE A 113 16.45 -28.01 -14.95
CA ILE A 113 15.62 -26.87 -14.53
C ILE A 113 15.82 -26.67 -13.04
N SER A 114 16.08 -25.43 -12.63
CA SER A 114 16.14 -25.01 -11.23
C SER A 114 15.12 -23.91 -10.94
N MET A 115 14.66 -23.84 -9.69
CA MET A 115 13.83 -22.75 -9.21
C MET A 115 14.67 -21.77 -8.39
N ASN A 116 14.89 -20.57 -8.93
CA ASN A 116 15.71 -19.54 -8.32
C ASN A 116 14.83 -18.47 -7.65
N GLU A 117 15.32 -17.81 -6.60
CA GLU A 117 14.59 -16.70 -5.99
C GLU A 117 14.38 -15.56 -6.98
N ARG A 118 13.15 -15.03 -7.01
CA ARG A 118 12.78 -13.93 -7.91
C ARG A 118 12.97 -12.60 -7.20
N LEU A 119 13.75 -11.69 -7.80
CA LEU A 119 13.81 -10.30 -7.39
C LEU A 119 12.44 -9.65 -7.63
N ALA A 120 11.69 -9.44 -6.57
CA ALA A 120 10.32 -8.94 -6.62
C ALA A 120 10.24 -7.42 -6.46
N GLY A 121 11.29 -6.78 -5.97
CA GLY A 121 11.36 -5.33 -5.84
C GLY A 121 12.51 -4.89 -4.93
N ALA A 122 12.38 -3.71 -4.37
CA ALA A 122 13.27 -3.19 -3.35
C ALA A 122 12.50 -2.36 -2.35
N TRP A 123 13.01 -2.29 -1.12
CA TRP A 123 12.50 -1.41 -0.08
C TRP A 123 13.58 -0.42 0.33
N PHE A 124 13.13 0.70 0.90
CA PHE A 124 13.96 1.86 1.20
C PHE A 124 13.68 2.35 2.61
N HIS A 125 14.73 2.82 3.27
CA HIS A 125 14.64 3.64 4.47
C HIS A 125 15.17 5.03 4.14
N SER A 126 14.35 6.04 4.42
CA SER A 126 14.63 7.41 4.04
C SER A 126 14.25 8.40 5.15
N SER A 127 14.89 9.56 5.17
CA SER A 127 14.43 10.72 5.92
C SER A 127 13.55 11.59 5.03
N THR A 128 12.45 12.12 5.56
CA THR A 128 11.58 13.06 4.83
C THR A 128 11.97 14.51 5.08
N LYS A 129 11.46 15.43 4.26
CA LYS A 129 11.61 16.87 4.48
C LYS A 129 11.04 17.39 5.82
N TYR A 130 10.23 16.59 6.53
CA TYR A 130 9.67 16.91 7.84
C TYR A 130 10.45 16.30 9.01
N GLY A 131 11.60 15.66 8.74
CA GLY A 131 12.43 15.00 9.75
C GLY A 131 11.88 13.64 10.23
N SER A 132 10.76 13.17 9.67
CA SER A 132 10.27 11.82 9.94
C SER A 132 11.05 10.79 9.14
N ASP A 133 11.16 9.58 9.69
CA ASP A 133 11.60 8.40 8.95
C ASP A 133 10.47 7.91 8.04
N MET A 134 10.81 7.46 6.83
CA MET A 134 9.88 6.88 5.87
C MET A 134 10.41 5.52 5.39
N ILE A 135 9.55 4.51 5.47
CA ILE A 135 9.76 3.21 4.85
C ILE A 135 8.81 3.06 3.68
N HIS A 136 9.37 2.71 2.53
CA HIS A 136 8.61 2.58 1.29
C HIS A 136 9.26 1.54 0.42
N ALA A 137 8.53 1.08 -0.59
CA ALA A 137 9.05 0.08 -1.51
C ALA A 137 8.53 0.30 -2.91
N LYS A 138 9.25 -0.29 -3.86
CA LYS A 138 8.88 -0.33 -5.27
C LYS A 138 8.96 -1.77 -5.75
N LEU A 139 7.93 -2.22 -6.43
CA LEU A 139 7.96 -3.52 -7.09
C LEU A 139 8.92 -3.50 -8.28
N GLY A 140 9.50 -4.66 -8.55
CA GLY A 140 10.23 -4.93 -9.77
C GLY A 140 9.27 -5.06 -10.95
N ILE A 141 9.80 -4.91 -12.17
CA ILE A 141 9.00 -5.01 -13.39
C ILE A 141 8.34 -6.39 -13.46
N GLY A 142 7.02 -6.41 -13.64
CA GLY A 142 6.22 -7.64 -13.75
C GLY A 142 6.06 -8.43 -12.45
N ALA A 143 6.50 -7.89 -11.30
CA ALA A 143 6.29 -8.54 -10.00
C ALA A 143 4.87 -8.29 -9.48
N GLU A 144 4.26 -9.32 -8.90
CA GLU A 144 2.92 -9.20 -8.30
C GLU A 144 2.98 -8.73 -6.84
N ASN A 145 1.99 -7.91 -6.47
CA ASN A 145 1.80 -7.47 -5.09
C ASN A 145 1.15 -8.56 -4.22
N SER A 146 1.94 -9.55 -3.80
CA SER A 146 1.50 -10.66 -2.93
C SER A 146 1.20 -10.25 -1.48
N GLY A 147 1.32 -8.97 -1.13
CA GLY A 147 1.26 -8.46 0.24
C GLY A 147 2.53 -8.74 1.07
N LYS A 148 3.45 -9.58 0.59
CA LYS A 148 4.71 -9.87 1.30
C LYS A 148 5.62 -8.65 1.39
N LEU A 149 5.74 -7.87 0.31
CA LEU A 149 6.51 -6.63 0.33
C LEU A 149 5.90 -5.60 1.28
N VAL A 150 4.56 -5.49 1.28
CA VAL A 150 3.80 -4.68 2.25
C VAL A 150 4.10 -5.10 3.70
N ALA A 151 4.08 -6.41 3.98
CA ALA A 151 4.40 -6.93 5.30
C ALA A 151 5.86 -6.64 5.71
N LYS A 152 6.81 -6.71 4.76
CA LYS A 152 8.22 -6.34 4.98
C LYS A 152 8.35 -4.86 5.33
N VAL A 153 7.82 -3.93 4.53
CA VAL A 153 7.92 -2.48 4.84
C VAL A 153 7.28 -2.12 6.17
N LYS A 154 6.14 -2.75 6.50
CA LYS A 154 5.52 -2.58 7.83
C LYS A 154 6.37 -3.09 8.97
N LYS A 155 7.00 -4.24 8.80
CA LYS A 155 7.89 -4.82 9.81
C LYS A 155 9.09 -3.90 10.06
N GLU A 156 9.71 -3.38 9.00
CA GLU A 156 10.84 -2.45 9.13
C GLU A 156 10.41 -1.11 9.73
N GLY A 157 9.27 -0.55 9.31
CA GLY A 157 8.72 0.68 9.90
C GLY A 157 8.47 0.54 11.40
N LYS A 158 7.92 -0.61 11.82
CA LYS A 158 7.72 -0.92 13.23
C LYS A 158 9.03 -1.07 14.00
N ALA A 159 10.05 -1.70 13.40
CA ALA A 159 11.37 -1.84 14.03
C ALA A 159 12.01 -0.48 14.28
N ILE A 160 12.04 0.40 13.28
CA ILE A 160 12.60 1.76 13.38
C ILE A 160 11.83 2.61 14.38
N ALA A 161 10.50 2.51 14.37
CA ALA A 161 9.67 3.26 15.31
C ALA A 161 9.90 2.84 16.77
N LEU A 162 10.15 1.55 17.02
CA LEU A 162 10.53 1.05 18.35
C LEU A 162 11.95 1.49 18.73
N GLU A 163 12.91 1.33 17.83
CA GLU A 163 14.31 1.73 18.04
C GLU A 163 14.43 3.22 18.40
N LYS A 164 13.73 4.08 17.64
CA LYS A 164 13.77 5.54 17.82
C LYS A 164 12.69 6.07 18.77
N ASN A 165 12.00 5.20 19.50
CA ASN A 165 10.93 5.56 20.46
C ASN A 165 9.86 6.52 19.89
N LYS A 166 9.42 6.28 18.65
CA LYS A 166 8.44 7.12 17.97
C LYS A 166 7.04 6.85 18.53
N ALA A 167 6.26 7.93 18.69
CA ALA A 167 4.92 7.85 19.27
C ALA A 167 3.94 7.19 18.30
N LEU A 168 4.06 7.49 17.01
CA LEU A 168 3.14 7.09 15.96
C LEU A 168 3.83 6.35 14.81
N MET A 169 3.12 5.41 14.22
CA MET A 169 3.39 4.91 12.88
C MET A 169 2.17 5.22 12.01
N ILE A 170 2.38 5.96 10.92
CA ILE A 170 1.33 6.36 9.99
C ILE A 170 1.57 5.60 8.69
N VAL A 171 0.60 4.75 8.33
CA VAL A 171 0.73 3.83 7.20
C VAL A 171 -0.22 4.27 6.09
N ASP A 172 0.32 4.55 4.90
CA ASP A 172 -0.46 4.68 3.69
C ASP A 172 -0.75 3.28 3.13
N GLY A 173 -1.87 2.70 3.52
CA GLY A 173 -2.22 1.33 3.16
C GLY A 173 -2.63 1.18 1.71
N SER A 174 -2.53 -0.04 1.18
CA SER A 174 -2.96 -0.34 -0.19
C SER A 174 -4.49 -0.20 -0.34
N PRO A 175 -5.02 0.19 -1.52
CA PRO A 175 -6.46 0.25 -1.76
C PRO A 175 -7.08 -1.14 -1.99
N GLY A 176 -8.40 -1.24 -1.85
CA GLY A 176 -9.16 -2.45 -2.19
C GLY A 176 -9.29 -3.44 -1.03
N ILE A 177 -9.37 -4.75 -1.34
CA ILE A 177 -9.68 -5.80 -0.34
C ILE A 177 -8.73 -7.01 -0.39
N GLY A 178 -7.67 -6.94 -1.19
CA GLY A 178 -6.75 -8.07 -1.41
C GLY A 178 -5.73 -8.29 -0.29
N CYS A 179 -4.81 -9.23 -0.53
CA CYS A 179 -3.67 -9.51 0.36
C CYS A 179 -2.85 -8.28 0.77
N PRO A 180 -2.63 -7.26 -0.09
CA PRO A 180 -1.94 -6.03 0.29
C PRO A 180 -2.67 -5.24 1.39
N VAL A 181 -4.00 -5.18 1.35
CA VAL A 181 -4.82 -4.50 2.38
C VAL A 181 -4.77 -5.26 3.69
N VAL A 182 -4.89 -6.58 3.65
CA VAL A 182 -4.75 -7.44 4.83
C VAL A 182 -3.37 -7.27 5.49
N SER A 183 -2.32 -7.22 4.67
CA SER A 183 -0.95 -7.00 5.14
C SER A 183 -0.80 -5.60 5.75
N SER A 184 -1.41 -4.58 5.11
CA SER A 184 -1.46 -3.21 5.62
C SER A 184 -2.15 -3.11 6.98
N LEU A 185 -3.22 -3.87 7.21
CA LEU A 185 -4.02 -3.85 8.45
C LEU A 185 -3.39 -4.59 9.63
N SER A 186 -2.48 -5.53 9.38
CA SER A 186 -1.93 -6.41 10.42
C SER A 186 -1.19 -5.64 11.52
N GLY A 187 -1.70 -5.65 12.75
CA GLY A 187 -1.11 -4.94 13.89
C GLY A 187 -1.57 -3.49 14.10
N ALA A 188 -2.47 -2.98 13.26
CA ALA A 188 -3.01 -1.64 13.36
C ALA A 188 -3.78 -1.42 14.68
N ASN A 189 -3.65 -0.22 15.26
CA ASN A 189 -4.46 0.18 16.41
C ASN A 189 -5.72 0.95 16.00
N PHE A 190 -5.65 1.64 14.87
CA PHE A 190 -6.77 2.39 14.30
C PHE A 190 -6.68 2.37 12.77
N VAL A 191 -7.85 2.24 12.12
CA VAL A 191 -7.98 2.33 10.67
C VAL A 191 -8.71 3.62 10.32
N LEU A 192 -8.10 4.44 9.48
CA LEU A 192 -8.73 5.61 8.88
C LEU A 192 -9.18 5.27 7.46
N LEU A 193 -10.48 5.13 7.27
CA LEU A 193 -11.12 4.96 5.97
C LEU A 193 -11.20 6.31 5.27
N VAL A 194 -10.80 6.37 4.00
CA VAL A 194 -10.97 7.56 3.14
C VAL A 194 -11.86 7.19 1.97
N THR A 195 -13.04 7.82 1.90
CA THR A 195 -14.01 7.62 0.82
C THR A 195 -14.41 8.94 0.17
N GLU A 196 -15.21 8.86 -0.89
CA GLU A 196 -15.89 9.99 -1.53
C GLU A 196 -17.36 9.64 -1.77
N PRO A 197 -18.27 10.64 -1.85
CA PRO A 197 -19.71 10.40 -1.98
C PRO A 197 -20.12 10.01 -3.41
N THR A 198 -19.59 8.89 -3.91
CA THR A 198 -20.05 8.24 -5.14
C THR A 198 -20.69 6.89 -4.80
N LEU A 199 -21.59 6.39 -5.65
CA LEU A 199 -22.20 5.06 -5.46
C LEU A 199 -21.13 3.96 -5.32
N SER A 200 -20.08 4.02 -6.14
CA SER A 200 -18.91 3.15 -6.02
C SER A 200 -18.17 3.36 -4.70
N GLY A 201 -17.95 4.60 -4.26
CA GLY A 201 -17.29 4.93 -3.00
C GLY A 201 -18.02 4.34 -1.79
N LEU A 202 -19.35 4.39 -1.76
CA LEU A 202 -20.16 3.75 -0.72
C LEU A 202 -20.02 2.22 -0.76
N HIS A 203 -20.14 1.61 -1.94
CA HIS A 203 -20.03 0.16 -2.08
C HIS A 203 -18.64 -0.36 -1.70
N ASP A 204 -17.59 0.32 -2.14
CA ASP A 204 -16.22 -0.06 -1.83
C ASP A 204 -15.87 0.20 -0.36
N LEU A 205 -16.38 1.28 0.25
CA LEU A 205 -16.28 1.52 1.69
C LEU A 205 -16.86 0.36 2.50
N LYS A 206 -18.07 -0.10 2.14
CA LYS A 206 -18.71 -1.24 2.81
C LYS A 206 -17.83 -2.49 2.74
N ARG A 207 -17.33 -2.82 1.54
CA ARG A 207 -16.47 -4.01 1.32
C ARG A 207 -15.15 -3.94 2.07
N VAL A 208 -14.50 -2.78 2.09
CA VAL A 208 -13.26 -2.59 2.87
C VAL A 208 -13.53 -2.70 4.36
N TYR A 209 -14.63 -2.11 4.82
CA TYR A 209 -14.99 -2.19 6.23
C TYR A 209 -15.29 -3.63 6.67
N GLU A 210 -15.86 -4.48 5.83
CA GLU A 210 -16.02 -5.91 6.14
C GLU A 210 -14.67 -6.59 6.47
N VAL A 211 -13.59 -6.20 5.78
CA VAL A 211 -12.24 -6.69 6.09
C VAL A 211 -11.80 -6.13 7.45
N VAL A 212 -11.89 -4.82 7.66
CA VAL A 212 -11.51 -4.16 8.93
C VAL A 212 -12.25 -4.75 10.13
N LYS A 213 -13.56 -5.00 9.97
CA LYS A 213 -14.44 -5.59 10.98
C LYS A 213 -13.99 -7.00 11.38
N LYS A 214 -13.50 -7.82 10.44
CA LYS A 214 -12.91 -9.14 10.74
C LYS A 214 -11.67 -9.05 11.61
N PHE A 215 -10.86 -8.02 11.44
CA PHE A 215 -9.68 -7.76 12.28
C PHE A 215 -10.04 -7.14 13.64
N ARG A 216 -11.30 -6.73 13.86
CA ARG A 216 -11.79 -6.11 15.10
C ARG A 216 -10.99 -4.86 15.48
N ILE A 217 -10.54 -4.10 14.49
CA ILE A 217 -9.80 -2.85 14.70
C ILE A 217 -10.80 -1.69 14.77
N LYS A 218 -10.55 -0.73 15.66
CA LYS A 218 -11.32 0.52 15.69
C LYS A 218 -11.13 1.28 14.39
N ALA A 219 -12.22 1.77 13.81
CA ALA A 219 -12.19 2.49 12.56
C ALA A 219 -12.80 3.88 12.69
N GLY A 220 -12.26 4.82 11.94
CA GLY A 220 -12.91 6.08 11.62
C GLY A 220 -12.93 6.32 10.11
N CYS A 221 -13.73 7.28 9.67
CA CYS A 221 -13.91 7.60 8.26
C CYS A 221 -13.84 9.11 8.03
N ILE A 222 -13.05 9.51 7.02
CA ILE A 222 -13.13 10.83 6.39
C ILE A 222 -13.88 10.67 5.08
N ILE A 223 -14.94 11.47 4.93
CA ILE A 223 -15.64 11.63 3.66
C ILE A 223 -14.99 12.79 2.92
N ASN A 224 -14.12 12.46 1.97
CA ASN A 224 -13.46 13.46 1.13
C ASN A 224 -14.37 13.87 -0.04
N LYS A 225 -14.23 15.11 -0.50
CA LYS A 225 -15.08 15.69 -1.55
C LYS A 225 -16.57 15.58 -1.20
N ALA A 226 -16.91 15.81 0.07
CA ALA A 226 -18.22 15.50 0.67
C ALA A 226 -19.40 16.24 0.01
N ASP A 227 -19.13 17.38 -0.63
CA ASP A 227 -20.08 18.23 -1.34
C ASP A 227 -20.37 17.79 -2.78
N LEU A 228 -19.68 16.77 -3.32
CA LEU A 228 -19.93 16.29 -4.70
C LEU A 228 -21.32 15.69 -4.87
N ASN A 229 -21.84 15.01 -3.85
CA ASN A 229 -23.17 14.41 -3.87
C ASN A 229 -23.74 14.33 -2.45
N PRO A 230 -24.51 15.34 -2.02
CA PRO A 230 -25.05 15.40 -0.66
C PRO A 230 -25.88 14.17 -0.28
N LYS A 231 -26.66 13.63 -1.22
CA LYS A 231 -27.49 12.44 -0.99
C LYS A 231 -26.64 11.21 -0.65
N VAL A 232 -25.60 10.94 -1.43
CA VAL A 232 -24.71 9.80 -1.15
C VAL A 232 -23.85 10.05 0.09
N CYS A 233 -23.52 11.30 0.39
CA CYS A 233 -22.86 11.66 1.64
C CYS A 233 -23.72 11.27 2.85
N GLU A 234 -25.02 11.60 2.85
CA GLU A 234 -25.96 11.19 3.90
C GLU A 234 -26.07 9.66 4.02
N GLU A 235 -26.07 8.93 2.90
CA GLU A 235 -26.05 7.46 2.89
C GLU A 235 -24.77 6.88 3.51
N ILE A 236 -23.62 7.50 3.24
CA ILE A 236 -22.34 7.12 3.89
C ILE A 236 -22.42 7.40 5.39
N GLU A 237 -22.85 8.58 5.81
CA GLU A 237 -22.96 8.93 7.23
C GLU A 237 -23.95 8.00 7.98
N ALA A 238 -25.05 7.60 7.34
CA ALA A 238 -25.97 6.61 7.88
C ALA A 238 -25.29 5.26 8.10
N PHE A 239 -24.52 4.79 7.11
CA PHE A 239 -23.73 3.57 7.23
C PHE A 239 -22.67 3.67 8.35
N LEU A 240 -21.98 4.82 8.49
CA LEU A 240 -21.01 5.02 9.58
C LEU A 240 -21.67 4.90 10.95
N ARG A 241 -22.88 5.47 11.13
CA ARG A 241 -23.65 5.36 12.38
C ARG A 241 -24.10 3.92 12.66
N GLU A 242 -24.64 3.25 11.65
CA GLU A 242 -25.11 1.85 11.75
C GLU A 242 -23.98 0.92 12.21
N GLU A 243 -22.80 1.06 11.63
CA GLU A 243 -21.64 0.21 11.92
C GLU A 243 -20.77 0.72 13.08
N SER A 244 -21.18 1.79 13.76
CA SER A 244 -20.43 2.44 14.85
C SER A 244 -19.00 2.84 14.46
N ILE A 245 -18.82 3.30 13.22
CA ILE A 245 -17.55 3.82 12.69
C ILE A 245 -17.46 5.30 13.08
N LEU A 246 -16.32 5.72 13.62
CA LEU A 246 -16.10 7.12 13.97
C LEU A 246 -16.15 8.01 12.73
N HIS A 247 -17.14 8.87 12.61
CA HIS A 247 -17.14 9.91 11.58
C HIS A 247 -16.13 11.00 11.97
N VAL A 248 -14.97 11.02 11.32
CA VAL A 248 -13.87 11.92 11.68
C VAL A 248 -14.13 13.33 11.15
N LYS A 249 -14.37 13.45 9.83
CA LYS A 249 -14.63 14.75 9.20
C LYS A 249 -15.21 14.60 7.79
N ASN A 250 -15.93 15.63 7.36
CA ASN A 250 -16.25 15.88 5.95
C ASN A 250 -15.26 16.92 5.41
N ILE A 251 -14.60 16.60 4.30
CA ILE A 251 -13.69 17.52 3.60
C ILE A 251 -14.36 17.92 2.29
N PRO A 252 -14.58 19.22 2.00
CA PRO A 252 -15.17 19.66 0.75
C PRO A 252 -14.21 19.46 -0.43
N TYR A 253 -14.75 19.37 -1.63
CA TYR A 253 -13.99 19.30 -2.86
C TYR A 253 -13.21 20.60 -3.06
N THR A 254 -11.92 20.46 -3.34
CA THR A 254 -11.05 21.60 -3.61
C THR A 254 -9.92 21.22 -4.55
N LYS A 255 -9.58 22.15 -5.44
CA LYS A 255 -8.42 22.02 -6.33
C LYS A 255 -7.08 22.12 -5.58
N ALA A 256 -7.11 22.56 -4.33
CA ALA A 256 -5.91 22.70 -3.50
C ALA A 256 -5.15 21.38 -3.34
N PHE A 257 -5.84 20.22 -3.29
CA PHE A 257 -5.17 18.91 -3.27
C PHE A 257 -4.28 18.69 -4.50
N THR A 258 -4.83 18.92 -5.70
CA THR A 258 -4.10 18.75 -6.95
C THR A 258 -2.97 19.79 -7.08
N GLN A 259 -3.24 21.05 -6.72
CA GLN A 259 -2.23 22.10 -6.79
C GLN A 259 -1.07 21.86 -5.81
N ALA A 260 -1.36 21.41 -4.58
CA ALA A 260 -0.35 21.01 -3.61
C ALA A 260 0.55 19.91 -4.15
N MET A 261 -0.03 18.87 -4.77
CA MET A 261 0.73 17.78 -5.41
C MET A 261 1.62 18.29 -6.55
N VAL A 262 1.13 19.18 -7.40
CA VAL A 262 1.92 19.80 -8.49
C VAL A 262 3.11 20.59 -7.93
N GLU A 263 2.96 21.22 -6.77
CA GLU A 263 4.03 21.93 -6.07
C GLU A 263 4.89 21.05 -5.15
N ALA A 264 4.71 19.73 -5.15
CA ALA A 264 5.39 18.78 -4.25
C ALA A 264 5.23 19.14 -2.76
N LYS A 265 4.07 19.71 -2.40
CA LYS A 265 3.68 20.12 -1.05
C LYS A 265 2.56 19.24 -0.53
N THR A 266 2.58 18.96 0.77
CA THR A 266 1.38 18.37 1.40
C THR A 266 0.29 19.42 1.47
N ILE A 267 -0.96 18.98 1.57
CA ILE A 267 -2.07 19.90 1.69
C ILE A 267 -1.95 20.76 2.97
N SER A 268 -1.34 20.25 4.05
CA SER A 268 -1.04 21.02 5.27
C SER A 268 0.00 22.14 5.06
N GLU A 269 0.89 22.02 4.08
CA GLU A 269 1.87 23.06 3.71
C GLU A 269 1.28 24.05 2.70
N TYR A 270 0.48 23.54 1.77
CA TYR A 270 -0.05 24.33 0.65
C TYR A 270 -1.17 25.27 1.07
N SER A 271 -1.98 24.90 2.07
CA SER A 271 -3.36 25.39 2.07
C SER A 271 -3.59 26.81 2.56
N ASP A 272 -4.71 27.31 2.03
CA ASP A 272 -5.72 28.18 2.64
C ASP A 272 -6.04 27.75 4.09
N VAL A 273 -6.11 28.71 5.03
CA VAL A 273 -6.26 28.48 6.49
C VAL A 273 -7.38 27.48 6.87
N PRO A 274 -8.54 27.42 6.19
CA PRO A 274 -9.64 26.52 6.57
C PRO A 274 -9.31 25.03 6.44
N LEU A 275 -8.62 24.62 5.37
CA LEU A 275 -8.42 23.19 5.09
C LEU A 275 -7.36 22.56 6.01
N LYS A 276 -6.28 23.30 6.28
CA LYS A 276 -5.29 22.92 7.28
C LYS A 276 -5.93 22.70 8.64
N LYS A 277 -6.81 23.62 9.07
CA LYS A 277 -7.54 23.50 10.34
C LYS A 277 -8.41 22.24 10.37
N LEU A 278 -9.11 21.90 9.27
CA LEU A 278 -9.90 20.67 9.18
C LEU A 278 -9.04 19.41 9.37
N LEU A 279 -7.83 19.39 8.80
CA LEU A 279 -6.90 18.27 8.92
C LEU A 279 -6.27 18.18 10.32
N GLU A 280 -5.93 19.32 10.92
CA GLU A 280 -5.48 19.40 12.33
C GLU A 280 -6.55 18.85 13.27
N GLU A 281 -7.80 19.30 13.15
CA GLU A 281 -8.92 18.81 13.94
C GLU A 281 -9.18 17.31 13.71
N SER A 282 -9.04 16.84 12.47
CA SER A 282 -9.15 15.41 12.14
C SER A 282 -8.06 14.61 12.84
N PHE A 283 -6.82 15.11 12.84
CA PHE A 283 -5.69 14.43 13.48
C PHE A 283 -5.84 14.39 14.99
N GLU A 284 -6.25 15.51 15.63
CA GLU A 284 -6.56 15.53 17.07
C GLU A 284 -7.67 14.56 17.44
N THR A 285 -8.72 14.46 16.63
CA THR A 285 -9.82 13.49 16.85
C THR A 285 -9.30 12.05 16.84
N ILE A 286 -8.42 11.71 15.89
CA ILE A 286 -7.80 10.38 15.77
C ILE A 286 -6.89 10.11 16.97
N LYS A 287 -6.03 11.07 17.34
CA LYS A 287 -5.11 10.99 18.49
C LYS A 287 -5.85 10.78 19.81
N ASN A 288 -6.90 11.57 20.07
CA ASN A 288 -7.76 11.41 21.23
C ASN A 288 -8.41 10.02 21.30
N THR A 289 -8.83 9.48 20.15
CA THR A 289 -9.40 8.12 20.06
C THR A 289 -8.38 7.03 20.39
N LEU A 290 -7.11 7.27 20.08
CA LEU A 290 -5.99 6.37 20.35
C LEU A 290 -5.36 6.53 21.75
N GLY A 291 -5.63 7.65 22.42
CA GLY A 291 -5.04 8.02 23.71
C GLY A 291 -3.56 8.41 23.61
N VAL A 292 -3.21 9.20 22.60
CA VAL A 292 -1.84 9.71 22.31
C VAL A 292 -1.87 11.19 21.99
#